data_AF-W9RP19-F1
#
_entry.id   AF-W9RP19-F1
#
_cell.length_a   1.000
_cell.length_b   1.000
_cell.length_c   1.000
_cell.angle_alpha   90.00
_cell.angle_beta   90.00
_cell.angle_gamma   90.00
#
_symmetry.space_group_name_H-M   'P 1'
#
loop_
_entity.id
_entity.type
_entity.pdbx_description
1 polymer ?
#
loop_
_entity_poly.entity_id
_entity_poly.type
_entity_poly.pdbx_seq_one_letter_code
_entity_poly.pdbx_strand_id
1 'polypeptide(L)' 'MQGKFQMVVVRHTGHAIQEDVPEEFATLILNFISRNRIGPHGVEVSFSSLDVMKGRKIRTS' A
#
# COMPACT_ATOMS: atom_id res chain seq x y z
N MET A 1 -5.67 5.34 -15.45
CA MET A 1 -5.46 4.88 -14.06
C MET A 1 -5.97 3.44 -13.89
N GLN A 2 -5.33 2.44 -14.50
CA GLN A 2 -5.72 1.03 -14.29
C GLN A 2 -4.96 0.44 -13.09
N GLY A 3 -5.68 0.02 -12.05
CA GLY A 3 -5.22 -0.92 -11.02
C GLY A 3 -4.14 -0.45 -10.03
N LYS A 4 -3.83 0.85 -9.95
CA LYS A 4 -2.74 1.37 -9.10
C LYS A 4 -3.16 1.85 -7.70
N PHE A 5 -4.45 1.76 -7.37
CA PHE A 5 -4.99 2.25 -6.10
C PHE A 5 -5.93 1.23 -5.48
N GLN A 6 -5.98 1.23 -4.15
CA GLN A 6 -6.99 0.50 -3.38
C GLN A 6 -8.07 1.49 -2.95
N MET A 7 -9.32 1.23 -3.31
CA MET A 7 -10.47 2.02 -2.89
C MET A 7 -11.31 1.22 -1.92
N VAL A 8 -11.63 1.80 -0.77
CA VAL A 8 -12.45 1.20 0.28
C VAL A 8 -13.55 2.18 0.64
N VAL A 9 -14.79 1.70 0.74
CA VAL A 9 -15.92 2.47 1.24
C VAL A 9 -16.13 2.10 2.70
N VAL A 10 -15.96 3.08 3.58
CA VAL A 10 -16.31 2.97 5.00
C VAL A 10 -17.71 3.54 5.18
N ARG A 11 -18.62 2.77 5.77
CA ARG A 11 -20.01 3.18 5.96
C ARG A 11 -20.19 3.82 7.31
N HIS A 12 -21.31 4.51 7.48
CA HIS A 12 -21.74 5.08 8.77
C HIS A 12 -20.77 6.14 9.34
N THR A 13 -19.97 6.76 8.49
CA THR A 13 -19.08 7.88 8.81
C THR A 13 -19.61 9.17 8.19
N GLY A 14 -19.29 10.30 8.82
CA GLY A 14 -19.62 11.63 8.35
C GLY A 14 -18.49 12.23 7.52
N HIS A 15 -17.88 13.31 8.03
CA HIS A 15 -16.91 14.10 7.28
C HIS A 15 -15.46 13.64 7.46
N ALA A 16 -15.13 13.01 8.60
CA ALA A 16 -13.76 12.71 8.99
C ALA A 16 -13.64 11.28 9.53
N ILE A 17 -13.39 10.33 8.63
CA ILE A 17 -13.39 8.89 8.97
C ILE A 17 -12.38 8.51 10.06
N GLN A 18 -11.25 9.20 10.15
CA GLN A 18 -10.24 8.94 11.19
C GLN A 18 -10.68 9.36 12.59
N GLU A 19 -11.67 10.27 12.69
CA GLU A 19 -12.27 10.70 13.96
C GLU A 19 -13.54 9.90 14.26
N ASP A 20 -14.34 9.59 13.23
CA ASP A 20 -15.61 8.88 13.36
C ASP A 20 -15.43 7.39 13.72
N VAL A 21 -14.44 6.71 13.10
CA VAL A 21 -14.17 5.26 13.28
C VAL A 21 -12.66 4.97 13.32
N PRO A 22 -11.93 5.47 14.32
CA PRO A 22 -10.46 5.42 14.37
C PRO A 22 -9.88 4.00 14.26
N GLU A 23 -10.47 3.00 14.92
CA GLU A 23 -9.99 1.60 14.86
C GLU A 23 -10.11 0.98 13.45
N GLU A 24 -11.24 1.18 12.77
CA GLU A 24 -11.44 0.66 11.41
C GLU A 24 -10.48 1.35 10.44
N PHE A 25 -10.37 2.68 10.55
CA PHE A 25 -9.41 3.45 9.78
C PHE A 25 -7.97 2.94 9.98
N ALA A 26 -7.51 2.80 11.22
CA ALA A 26 -6.18 2.29 11.53
C ALA A 26 -5.96 0.90 10.93
N THR A 27 -6.95 0.02 11.03
CA THR A 27 -6.89 -1.34 10.47
C THR A 27 -6.74 -1.31 8.94
N LEU A 28 -7.49 -0.45 8.24
CA LEU A 28 -7.39 -0.32 6.79
C LEU A 28 -6.00 0.15 6.34
N ILE A 29 -5.44 1.15 7.04
CA ILE A 29 -4.12 1.70 6.74
C ILE A 29 -3.00 0.71 7.05
N LEU A 30 -3.03 0.07 8.22
CA LEU A 30 -2.02 -0.94 8.60
C LEU A 30 -2.03 -2.11 7.63
N ASN A 31 -3.21 -2.58 7.22
CA ASN A 31 -3.34 -3.63 6.22
C ASN A 31 -2.84 -3.20 4.84
N PHE A 32 -2.99 -1.94 4.47
CA PHE A 32 -2.45 -1.41 3.23
C PHE A 32 -0.91 -1.35 3.28
N ILE A 33 -0.35 -0.80 4.36
CA ILE A 33 1.10 -0.70 4.59
C ILE A 33 1.74 -2.10 4.57
N SER A 34 1.18 -3.05 5.32
CA SER A 34 1.70 -4.42 5.42
C SER A 34 1.66 -5.15 4.08
N ARG A 35 0.52 -5.10 3.38
CA ARG A 35 0.38 -5.77 2.07
C ARG A 35 1.30 -5.22 1.01
N ASN A 36 1.58 -3.91 1.06
CA ASN A 36 2.48 -3.25 0.11
C ASN A 36 3.91 -3.14 0.61
N ARG A 37 4.24 -3.72 1.78
CA ARG A 37 5.57 -3.68 2.42
C ARG A 37 6.17 -2.27 2.45
N ILE A 38 5.38 -1.31 2.93
CA ILE A 38 5.83 0.09 3.03
C ILE A 38 6.57 0.28 4.35
N GLY A 39 7.88 0.49 4.27
CA GLY A 39 8.76 0.76 5.39
C GLY A 39 9.19 2.23 5.49
N PRO A 40 10.08 2.57 6.45
CA PRO A 40 10.56 3.94 6.66
C PRO A 40 11.32 4.54 5.48
N HIS A 41 11.79 3.71 4.54
CA HIS A 41 12.48 4.13 3.32
C HIS A 41 11.60 4.00 2.06
N GLY A 42 10.29 3.81 2.22
CA GLY A 42 9.34 3.61 1.14
C GLY A 42 8.97 2.14 0.93
N VAL A 43 8.49 1.80 -0.27
CA VAL A 43 8.07 0.43 -0.63
C VAL A 43 9.30 -0.48 -0.72
N GLU A 44 9.31 -1.56 0.05
CA GLU A 44 10.37 -2.58 -0.04
C GLU A 44 10.23 -3.38 -1.34
N VAL A 45 11.04 -3.03 -2.34
CA VAL A 45 11.21 -3.84 -3.54
C VAL A 45 12.21 -4.96 -3.24
N SER A 46 11.70 -6.12 -2.80
CA SER A 46 12.53 -7.30 -2.63
C SER A 46 12.93 -7.85 -4.01
N PHE A 47 14.19 -7.64 -4.40
CA PHE A 47 14.77 -8.29 -5.58
C PHE A 47 15.12 -9.73 -5.24
N SER A 48 14.53 -10.69 -5.96
CA SER A 48 15.01 -12.07 -5.88
C SER A 48 16.28 -12.22 -6.71
N SER A 49 17.19 -13.12 -6.33
CA SER A 49 18.37 -13.44 -7.16
C SER A 49 17.98 -13.86 -8.59
N LEU A 50 16.77 -14.40 -8.76
CA LEU A 50 16.18 -14.72 -10.07
C LEU A 50 15.85 -13.48 -10.92
N ASP A 51 15.50 -12.35 -10.32
CA ASP A 51 15.24 -11.10 -11.06
C ASP A 51 16.53 -10.49 -11.61
N VAL A 52 17.63 -10.58 -10.85
CA VAL A 52 18.98 -10.17 -11.28
C VAL A 52 19.47 -11.07 -12.42
N MET A 53 19.30 -12.38 -12.28
CA MET A 53 19.69 -13.35 -13.33
C MET A 53 18.86 -13.23 -14.61
N LYS A 54 17.62 -12.71 -14.53
CA LYS A 54 16.74 -12.52 -15.70
C LYS A 54 16.89 -11.18 -16.42
N GLY A 55 17.83 -10.32 -16.03
CA GLY A 55 18.17 -9.10 -16.78
C GLY A 55 17.00 -8.11 -16.94
N ARG A 56 16.05 -8.08 -16.00
CA ARG A 56 14.95 -7.10 -16.04
C ARG A 56 15.51 -5.69 -15.87
N LYS A 57 15.52 -4.95 -16.98
CA LYS A 57 15.96 -3.55 -17.05
C LYS A 57 15.12 -2.70 -16.09
N ILE A 58 15.80 -2.11 -15.11
CA ILE A 58 15.22 -1.21 -14.13
C ILE A 58 14.73 0.03 -14.88
N ARG A 59 13.40 0.20 -14.98
CA ARG A 59 12.80 1.48 -15.37
C ARG A 59 12.62 2.29 -14.09
N THR A 60 13.63 3.07 -13.74
CA THR A 60 13.45 4.22 -12.85
C THR A 60 12.70 5.29 -13.65
N SER A 61 11.56 5.74 -13.11
CA SER A 61 10.88 6.95 -13.57
C SER A 61 11.63 8.20 -13.13
#